data_AF-A0A3A2Z375-F1
#
_entry.id   AF-A0A3A2Z375-F1
#
_cell.length_a   1.000
_cell.length_b   1.000
_cell.length_c   1.000
_cell.angle_alpha   90.00
_cell.angle_beta   90.00
_cell.angle_gamma   90.00
#
_symmetry.space_group_name_H-M   'P 1'
#
loop_
_entity.id
_entity.type
_entity.pdbx_description
1 polymer ?
#
loop_
_entity_poly.entity_id
_entity_poly.type
_entity_poly.pdbx_seq_one_letter_code
_entity_poly.pdbx_strand_id
1 'polypeptide(L)'
;MCPRLLADEYLAPLVERFHALDPKSRDDLSISKDDYIAMQVIGVGLEAGQRVLDLTSPLAMAGISIFFITTYFSDYIVVPLHSKAQVIDALEKRGFRF
;
A
#
# COMPACT_ATOMS: atom_id res chain seq x y z
N MET A 1 -0.25 -4.17 -8.73
CA MET A 1 -1.35 -4.71 -7.91
C MET A 1 -2.25 -5.55 -8.78
N CYS A 2 -2.76 -6.66 -8.25
CA CYS A 2 -3.58 -7.59 -9.01
C CYS A 2 -5.05 -7.15 -8.97
N PRO A 3 -5.75 -7.06 -10.11
CA PRO A 3 -7.21 -6.90 -10.11
C PRO A 3 -7.88 -8.02 -9.28
N ARG A 4 -8.85 -7.66 -8.45
CA ARG A 4 -9.56 -8.61 -7.56
C ARG A 4 -10.05 -9.84 -8.31
N LEU A 5 -10.71 -9.63 -9.45
CA LEU A 5 -11.26 -10.71 -10.28
C LEU A 5 -10.19 -11.73 -10.69
N LEU A 6 -9.00 -11.28 -11.08
CA LEU A 6 -7.91 -12.17 -11.46
C LEU A 6 -7.24 -12.83 -10.25
N ALA A 7 -7.15 -12.13 -9.11
CA ALA A 7 -6.66 -12.71 -7.87
C ALA A 7 -7.57 -13.85 -7.39
N ASP A 8 -8.88 -13.66 -7.46
CA ASP A 8 -9.86 -14.66 -7.06
C ASP A 8 -9.90 -15.83 -8.05
N GLU A 9 -9.78 -15.58 -9.35
CA GLU A 9 -9.79 -16.62 -10.39
C GLU A 9 -8.53 -17.50 -10.36
N TYR A 10 -7.34 -16.89 -10.24
CA TYR A 10 -6.08 -17.60 -10.41
C TYR A 10 -5.32 -17.87 -9.10
N LEU A 11 -5.33 -16.93 -8.14
CA LEU A 11 -4.51 -17.03 -6.93
C LEU A 11 -5.26 -17.68 -5.76
N ALA A 12 -6.55 -17.38 -5.57
CA ALA A 12 -7.31 -17.97 -4.46
C ALA A 12 -7.31 -19.50 -4.48
N PRO A 13 -7.52 -20.20 -5.61
CA PRO A 13 -7.45 -21.66 -5.65
C PRO A 13 -6.05 -22.21 -5.34
N LEU A 14 -4.99 -21.46 -5.66
CA LEU A 14 -3.61 -21.84 -5.34
C LEU A 14 -3.36 -21.72 -3.84
N VAL A 15 -3.81 -20.64 -3.22
CA VAL A 15 -3.70 -20.41 -1.76
C VAL A 15 -4.47 -21.49 -1.00
N GLU A 16 -5.69 -21.80 -1.40
CA GLU A 16 -6.49 -22.87 -0.77
C GLU A 16 -5.81 -24.24 -0.89
N ARG A 17 -5.26 -24.58 -2.06
CA ARG A 17 -4.48 -25.81 -2.24
C ARG A 17 -3.23 -25.84 -1.35
N PHE A 18 -2.53 -24.72 -1.24
CA PHE A 18 -1.36 -24.61 -0.38
C PHE A 18 -1.72 -24.84 1.09
N HIS A 19 -2.80 -24.22 1.57
CA HIS A 19 -3.31 -24.37 2.93
C HIS A 19 -3.80 -25.80 3.21
N ALA A 20 -4.29 -26.51 2.20
CA ALA A 20 -4.68 -27.92 2.33
C ALA A 20 -3.47 -28.86 2.47
N LEU A 21 -2.35 -28.52 1.82
CA LEU A 21 -1.10 -29.30 1.88
C LEU A 21 -0.31 -29.02 3.16
N ASP A 22 -0.28 -27.78 3.61
CA ASP A 22 0.33 -27.37 4.87
C ASP A 22 -0.62 -26.49 5.70
N PRO A 23 -1.43 -27.09 6.58
CA PRO A 23 -2.36 -26.35 7.44
C PRO A 23 -1.69 -25.36 8.40
N LYS A 24 -0.38 -25.47 8.65
CA LYS A 24 0.35 -24.52 9.50
C LYS A 24 0.66 -23.21 8.79
N SER A 25 0.68 -23.23 7.45
CA SER A 25 0.99 -22.07 6.62
C SER A 25 -0.17 -21.07 6.44
N ARG A 26 -1.31 -21.30 7.11
CA ARG A 26 -2.50 -20.45 6.97
C ARG A 26 -2.24 -18.99 7.33
N ASP A 27 -1.35 -18.76 8.28
CA ASP A 27 -0.98 -17.42 8.72
C ASP A 27 0.16 -16.81 7.87
N ASP A 28 0.89 -17.62 7.10
CA ASP A 28 2.04 -17.20 6.31
C ASP A 28 1.65 -16.73 4.90
N LEU A 29 0.51 -17.19 4.38
CA LEU A 29 0.04 -16.88 3.03
C LEU A 29 -1.42 -16.44 3.04
N SER A 30 -1.67 -15.20 2.62
CA SER A 30 -3.03 -14.67 2.50
C SER A 30 -3.19 -13.75 1.29
N ILE A 31 -4.43 -13.62 0.83
CA ILE A 31 -4.86 -12.58 -0.10
C ILE A 31 -5.61 -11.55 0.74
N SER A 32 -5.16 -10.30 0.72
CA SER A 32 -5.83 -9.25 1.48
C SER A 32 -7.29 -9.06 1.02
N LYS A 33 -8.19 -8.82 1.98
CA LYS A 33 -9.59 -8.48 1.71
C LYS A 33 -9.75 -7.04 1.22
N ASP A 34 -8.81 -6.17 1.57
CA ASP A 34 -8.80 -4.79 1.12
C ASP A 34 -8.24 -4.70 -0.30
N ASP A 35 -8.85 -3.84 -1.09
CA ASP A 35 -8.25 -3.34 -2.31
C ASP A 35 -7.33 -2.18 -1.98
N TYR A 36 -6.25 -2.05 -2.73
CA TYR A 36 -5.23 -1.04 -2.50
C TYR A 36 -5.06 -0.18 -3.75
N ILE A 37 -4.57 1.04 -3.56
CA ILE A 37 -4.08 1.92 -4.63
C ILE A 37 -2.63 2.29 -4.41
N ALA A 38 -1.87 2.41 -5.50
CA ALA A 38 -0.51 2.92 -5.46
C ALA A 38 -0.53 4.39 -5.86
N MET A 39 0.07 5.25 -5.05
CA MET A 39 0.21 6.68 -5.31
C MET A 39 1.71 6.97 -5.45
N GLN A 40 2.09 7.53 -6.60
CA GLN A 40 3.47 7.92 -6.89
C GLN A 40 3.80 9.22 -6.18
N VAL A 41 4.96 9.29 -5.54
CA VAL A 41 5.45 10.47 -4.86
C VAL A 41 6.47 11.14 -5.76
N ILE A 42 6.11 12.29 -6.34
CA ILE A 42 7.01 13.09 -7.17
C ILE A 42 7.59 14.20 -6.29
N GLY A 43 8.89 14.14 -6.01
CA GLY A 43 9.60 15.15 -5.24
C GLY A 43 10.55 15.96 -6.11
N VAL A 44 10.38 17.28 -6.16
CA VAL A 44 11.41 18.20 -6.69
C VAL A 44 12.20 18.74 -5.49
N GLY A 45 13.49 18.41 -5.38
CA GLY A 45 14.45 19.19 -4.59
C GLY A 45 14.58 18.95 -3.07
N LEU A 46 13.97 17.92 -2.48
CA LEU A 46 14.19 17.54 -1.07
C LEU A 46 15.04 16.28 -0.95
N GLU A 47 15.96 16.21 0.01
CA GLU A 47 16.77 15.01 0.29
C GLU A 47 15.88 13.80 0.58
N ALA A 48 16.24 12.62 0.07
CA ALA A 48 15.39 11.43 0.09
C ALA A 48 14.86 11.06 1.48
N GLY A 49 15.68 11.20 2.53
CA GLY A 49 15.28 10.89 3.91
C GLY A 49 14.20 11.83 4.46
N GLN A 50 14.27 13.12 4.16
CA GLN A 50 13.29 14.09 4.66
C GLN A 50 11.91 13.86 4.02
N ARG A 51 11.87 13.50 2.73
CA ARG A 51 10.61 13.20 2.02
C ARG A 51 9.85 12.02 2.63
N VAL A 52 10.57 10.98 3.05
CA VAL A 52 9.95 9.81 3.71
C VAL A 52 9.28 10.24 5.00
N LEU A 53 9.94 11.04 5.83
CA LEU A 53 9.38 11.51 7.10
C LEU A 53 8.18 12.44 6.89
N ASP A 54 8.30 13.40 5.97
CA ASP A 54 7.24 14.37 5.69
C ASP A 54 5.96 13.70 5.17
N LEU A 55 6.11 12.58 4.45
CA LEU A 55 4.99 11.81 3.91
C LEU A 55 4.44 10.77 4.89
N THR A 56 5.30 10.05 5.63
CA THR A 56 4.87 8.97 6.54
C THR A 56 4.26 9.50 7.83
N SER A 57 4.77 10.63 8.36
CA SER A 57 4.30 11.23 9.61
C SER A 57 2.79 11.57 9.63
N PRO A 58 2.23 12.33 8.66
CA PRO A 58 0.80 12.65 8.67
C PRO A 58 -0.09 11.41 8.51
N LEU A 59 0.35 10.41 7.74
CA LEU A 59 -0.40 9.17 7.54
C LEU A 59 -0.41 8.31 8.81
N ALA A 60 0.72 8.22 9.51
CA ALA A 60 0.81 7.56 10.80
C ALA A 60 -0.08 8.25 11.86
N MET A 61 -0.08 9.59 11.91
CA MET A 61 -0.95 10.37 12.81
C MET A 61 -2.44 10.17 12.50
N ALA A 62 -2.79 9.94 11.22
CA ALA A 62 -4.15 9.63 10.79
C ALA A 62 -4.54 8.16 11.00
N GLY A 63 -3.63 7.30 11.51
CA GLY A 63 -3.87 5.88 11.71
C GLY A 63 -3.94 5.07 10.41
N ILE A 64 -3.35 5.58 9.32
CA ILE A 64 -3.42 4.95 8.00
C ILE A 64 -2.17 4.07 7.81
N SER A 65 -2.39 2.76 7.73
CA SER A 65 -1.33 1.82 7.38
C SER A 65 -0.98 1.95 5.90
N ILE A 66 0.32 1.93 5.60
CA ILE A 66 0.84 2.05 4.24
C ILE A 66 1.94 1.03 4.00
N PHE A 67 2.15 0.66 2.73
CA PHE A 67 3.42 0.11 2.28
C PHE A 67 4.19 1.20 1.55
N PHE A 68 5.43 1.44 1.95
CA PHE A 68 6.33 2.38 1.28
C PHE A 68 7.30 1.60 0.39
N ILE A 69 7.27 1.86 -0.92
CA ILE A 69 8.06 1.15 -1.92
C ILE A 69 8.92 2.15 -2.68
N THR A 70 10.23 2.08 -2.50
CA THR A 70 11.20 2.84 -3.29
C THR A 70 11.68 2.02 -4.47
N THR A 71 11.74 2.67 -5.64
CA THR A 71 12.38 2.15 -6.85
C THR A 71 13.52 3.09 -7.25
N TYR A 72 14.30 2.73 -8.27
CA TYR A 72 15.38 3.57 -8.76
C TYR A 72 14.90 4.98 -9.19
N PHE A 73 13.70 5.07 -9.77
CA PHE A 73 13.20 6.33 -10.35
C PHE A 73 12.15 7.04 -9.50
N SER A 74 11.49 6.35 -8.57
CA SER A 74 10.34 6.90 -7.84
C SER A 74 10.04 6.17 -6.55
N ASP A 75 9.42 6.90 -5.64
CA ASP A 75 8.84 6.39 -4.42
C ASP A 75 7.32 6.22 -4.60
N TYR A 76 6.76 5.18 -3.99
CA TYR A 76 5.33 4.89 -4.01
C TYR A 76 4.83 4.61 -2.60
N ILE A 77 3.63 5.10 -2.32
CA ILE A 77 2.83 4.62 -1.20
C ILE A 77 1.70 3.74 -1.71
N VAL A 78 1.53 2.59 -1.09
CA VAL A 78 0.39 1.72 -1.32
C VAL A 78 -0.51 1.80 -0.09
N VAL A 79 -1.76 2.21 -0.31
CA VAL A 79 -2.73 2.49 0.75
C VAL A 79 -4.04 1.76 0.47
N PRO A 80 -4.82 1.40 1.50
CA PRO A 80 -6.16 0.85 1.30
C PRO A 80 -7.01 1.83 0.48
N LEU A 81 -7.72 1.34 -0.53
CA LEU A 81 -8.53 2.14 -1.44
C LEU A 81 -9.60 2.95 -0.69
N HIS A 82 -10.20 2.37 0.35
CA HIS A 82 -11.20 3.03 1.18
C HIS A 82 -10.62 4.24 1.95
N SER A 83 -9.32 4.27 2.22
CA SER A 83 -8.63 5.36 2.92
C SER A 83 -8.15 6.47 1.99
N LYS A 84 -8.36 6.36 0.66
CA LYS A 84 -7.87 7.32 -0.34
C LYS A 84 -8.18 8.78 0.02
N ALA A 85 -9.43 9.07 0.39
CA ALA A 85 -9.83 10.44 0.72
C ALA A 85 -9.12 10.98 1.96
N GLN A 86 -8.95 10.14 2.99
CA GLN A 86 -8.23 10.48 4.21
C GLN A 86 -6.74 10.70 3.96
N VAL A 87 -6.14 9.89 3.07
CA VAL A 87 -4.74 10.05 2.64
C VAL A 87 -4.53 11.39 1.95
N ILE A 88 -5.41 11.76 1.02
CA ILE A 88 -5.36 13.04 0.31
C ILE A 88 -5.46 14.20 1.31
N ASP A 89 -6.49 14.20 2.17
CA ASP A 89 -6.70 15.25 3.18
C ASP A 89 -5.50 15.39 4.15
N ALA A 90 -4.97 14.27 4.63
CA ALA A 90 -3.83 14.26 5.55
C ALA A 90 -2.56 14.86 4.91
N LEU A 91 -2.34 14.60 3.62
CA LEU A 91 -1.18 15.08 2.88
C LEU A 91 -1.37 16.52 2.37
N GLU A 92 -2.56 16.92 1.93
CA GLU A 92 -2.85 18.32 1.56
C GLU A 92 -2.64 19.28 2.73
N LYS A 93 -3.02 18.87 3.96
CA LYS A 93 -2.72 19.61 5.20
C LYS A 93 -1.24 19.83 5.47
N ARG A 94 -0.35 19.06 4.81
CA ARG A 94 1.11 19.20 4.88
C ARG A 94 1.71 19.83 3.62
N GLY A 95 0.88 20.34 2.70
CA GLY A 95 1.31 21.06 1.50
C GLY A 95 1.57 20.18 0.27
N PHE A 96 1.20 18.90 0.31
CA PHE A 96 1.22 18.05 -0.89
C PHE A 96 0.07 18.42 -1.84
N ARG A 97 0.24 18.10 -3.13
CA ARG A 97 -0.76 18.34 -4.19
C ARG A 97 -1.01 17.04 -4.95
N PHE A 98 -2.26 16.79 -5.33
CA PHE A 98 -2.73 15.55 -5.95
C PHE A 98 -3.32 15.77 -7.33
#